data_AF-A0A915DQC7-F1
#
_entry.id   AF-A0A915DQC7-F1
#
_cell.length_a   1.000
_cell.length_b   1.000
_cell.length_c   1.000
_cell.angle_alpha   90.00
_cell.angle_beta   90.00
_cell.angle_gamma   90.00
#
_symmetry.space_group_name_H-M   'P 1'
#
loop_
_entity.id
_entity.type
_entity.pdbx_description
1 polymer ?
#
loop_
_entity_poly.entity_id
_entity_poly.type
_entity_poly.pdbx_seq_one_letter_code
_entity_poly.pdbx_strand_id
1 'polypeptide(L)'
;MILTRTMGGMGRWMACTSILLALIRPFVGAIPVDNGVEGEPTIECGADAIEVTFKTRNAFNGRLYVKGRYGQGDCQNEQIGRSFTGITLSFNTCSVQRLRSLNPKGIFASTTVVISFHPIFVTKVDRVYHVQCFYMESEKTVNQQIQVSDITTAFITHQVPMPICRYEILEGGPSGTPLQFAVVVYHKWTCDTETQETFCMIVHTCFVDDATGSNGTSVQMINDQGCALDKYLLNNLEYPTDLIAGQEAHIFKYGFLH
;
A
#
# COMPACT_ATOMS: atom_id res chain seq x y z
N MET A 1 -0.82 21.39 18.32
CA MET A 1 -0.35 21.64 19.71
C MET A 1 0.77 22.67 19.62
N ILE A 2 0.53 23.91 20.06
CA ILE A 2 1.51 24.99 19.98
C ILE A 2 2.34 24.93 21.27
N LEU A 3 3.63 24.65 21.15
CA LEU A 3 4.58 24.76 22.27
C LEU A 3 4.84 26.26 22.51
N THR A 4 4.21 26.82 23.53
CA THR A 4 4.56 28.14 24.06
C THR A 4 5.76 27.99 25.00
N ARG A 5 6.91 28.51 24.58
CA ARG A 5 8.10 28.60 25.43
C ARG A 5 7.89 29.71 26.46
N THR A 6 7.65 29.36 27.72
CA THR A 6 7.68 30.30 28.84
C THR A 6 9.13 30.71 29.11
N MET A 7 9.52 31.92 28.71
CA MET A 7 10.75 32.54 29.21
C MET A 7 10.47 33.17 30.58
N GLY A 8 11.11 32.64 31.61
CA GLY A 8 11.15 33.21 32.96
C GLY A 8 11.76 34.60 32.96
N GLY A 9 11.20 35.48 33.78
CA GLY A 9 11.55 36.89 33.83
C GLY A 9 12.89 37.21 34.48
N MET A 10 13.42 38.38 34.17
CA MET A 10 14.25 39.18 35.07
C MET A 10 14.37 40.63 34.53
N GLY A 11 14.15 41.63 35.40
CA GLY A 11 14.85 42.92 35.34
C GLY A 11 14.16 44.10 34.63
N ARG A 12 13.47 44.95 35.41
CA ARG A 12 13.13 46.35 35.10
C ARG A 12 14.40 47.17 34.83
N TRP A 13 14.47 47.96 33.74
CA TRP A 13 15.05 49.33 33.71
C TRP A 13 14.35 50.14 32.60
N MET A 14 13.91 51.35 32.95
CA MET A 14 13.30 52.35 32.05
C MET A 14 14.39 53.13 31.31
N ALA A 15 14.27 53.24 29.98
CA ALA A 15 14.75 54.39 29.21
C ALA A 15 14.01 54.43 27.86
N CYS A 16 13.23 55.50 27.64
CA CYS A 16 12.60 55.83 26.36
C CYS A 16 13.67 56.24 25.34
N THR A 17 13.87 55.45 24.29
CA THR A 17 14.49 55.90 23.03
C THR A 17 13.77 55.27 21.84
N SER A 18 13.62 56.09 20.81
CA SER A 18 12.72 55.97 19.67
C SER A 18 12.64 54.60 18.98
N ILE A 19 11.40 54.26 18.65
CA ILE A 19 10.91 53.03 18.02
C ILE A 19 11.45 52.93 16.59
N LEU A 20 12.31 51.93 16.35
CA LEU A 20 12.38 51.24 15.06
C LEU A 20 12.01 49.77 15.32
N LEU A 21 10.71 49.46 15.25
CA LEU A 21 10.20 48.09 15.31
C LEU A 21 10.63 47.38 14.03
N ALA A 22 11.85 46.82 14.03
CA ALA A 22 12.21 45.79 13.06
C ALA A 22 11.27 44.61 13.30
N LEU A 23 10.34 44.39 12.37
CA LEU A 23 9.51 43.19 12.30
C LEU A 23 10.42 41.99 12.02
N ILE A 24 11.11 41.49 13.04
CA ILE A 24 11.74 40.18 12.99
C ILE A 24 10.58 39.19 13.00
N ARG A 25 10.09 38.80 11.81
CA ARG A 25 9.21 37.64 11.68
C ARG A 25 9.99 36.45 12.24
N PRO A 26 9.56 35.82 13.35
CA PRO A 26 10.19 34.58 13.74
C PRO A 26 9.89 33.59 12.62
N PHE A 27 10.93 33.20 11.89
CA PHE A 27 10.83 32.07 10.98
C PHE A 27 10.66 30.84 11.87
N VAL A 28 9.40 30.47 12.15
CA VAL A 28 9.09 29.20 12.81
C VAL A 28 9.38 28.12 11.79
N GLY A 29 10.66 27.76 11.66
CA GLY A 29 11.07 26.54 11.00
C GLY A 29 10.69 25.39 11.93
N ALA A 30 9.49 24.84 11.76
CA ALA A 30 9.32 23.44 12.14
C ALA A 30 10.36 22.69 11.31
N ILE A 31 11.40 22.14 11.94
CA ILE A 31 12.41 21.35 11.24
C ILE A 31 11.64 20.19 10.62
N PRO A 32 11.44 20.15 9.28
CA PRO A 32 10.80 19.01 8.68
C PRO A 32 11.70 17.81 8.95
N VAL A 33 11.11 16.68 9.30
CA VAL A 33 11.86 15.42 9.36
C VAL A 33 12.36 15.16 7.93
N ASP A 34 13.63 15.44 7.67
CA ASP A 34 14.27 15.23 6.36
C ASP A 34 14.63 13.75 6.23
N ASN A 35 13.60 12.91 6.20
CA ASN A 35 13.71 11.50 5.95
C ASN A 35 12.45 11.02 5.23
N GLY A 36 12.54 9.87 4.57
CA GLY A 36 11.47 9.30 3.79
C GLY A 36 11.85 7.92 3.28
N VAL A 37 10.86 7.20 2.79
CA VAL A 37 11.07 5.92 2.10
C VAL A 37 11.69 6.20 0.73
N GLU A 38 12.76 5.49 0.40
CA GLU A 38 13.38 5.51 -0.93
C GLU A 38 12.84 4.35 -1.77
N GLY A 39 12.14 4.68 -2.85
CA GLY A 39 11.58 3.68 -3.76
C GLY A 39 10.42 2.89 -3.17
N GLU A 40 10.20 1.69 -3.71
CA GLU A 40 9.14 0.78 -3.27
C GLU A 40 9.65 -0.19 -2.18
N PRO A 41 8.79 -0.59 -1.23
CA PRO A 41 9.14 -1.60 -0.25
C PRO A 41 9.28 -2.98 -0.89
N THR A 42 10.21 -3.77 -0.37
CA THR A 42 10.35 -5.19 -0.73
C THR A 42 9.37 -6.01 0.09
N ILE A 43 8.55 -6.83 -0.58
CA ILE A 43 7.52 -7.67 0.04
C ILE A 43 7.85 -9.14 -0.24
N GLU A 44 8.03 -9.93 0.81
CA GLU A 44 8.24 -11.37 0.72
C GLU A 44 7.05 -12.13 1.33
N CYS A 45 6.31 -12.83 0.47
CA CYS A 45 5.13 -13.61 0.86
C CYS A 45 5.57 -15.02 1.28
N GLY A 46 5.90 -15.20 2.56
CA GLY A 46 6.24 -16.51 3.15
C GLY A 46 5.03 -17.41 3.37
N ALA A 47 5.26 -18.64 3.85
CA ALA A 47 4.18 -19.61 4.09
C ALA A 47 3.36 -19.31 5.36
N ASP A 48 3.97 -18.65 6.35
CA ASP A 48 3.43 -18.41 7.69
C ASP A 48 3.47 -16.93 8.13
N ALA A 49 4.24 -16.10 7.41
CA ALA A 49 4.35 -14.67 7.64
C ALA A 49 4.61 -13.90 6.34
N ILE A 50 4.25 -12.61 6.34
CA ILE A 50 4.62 -11.64 5.31
C ILE A 50 5.75 -10.76 5.85
N GLU A 51 6.86 -10.68 5.14
CA GLU A 51 7.96 -9.76 5.49
C GLU A 51 7.92 -8.53 4.59
N VAL A 52 7.95 -7.36 5.21
CA VAL A 52 7.93 -6.07 4.50
C VAL A 52 9.15 -5.26 4.91
N THR A 53 9.98 -4.91 3.93
CA THR A 53 11.25 -4.19 4.15
C THR A 53 11.25 -2.85 3.43
N PHE A 54 11.65 -1.82 4.15
CA PHE A 54 11.73 -0.44 3.68
C PHE A 54 13.18 0.04 3.68
N LYS A 55 13.57 0.72 2.61
CA LYS A 55 14.79 1.52 2.57
C LYS A 55 14.45 2.97 2.85
N THR A 56 15.20 3.63 3.73
CA THR A 56 14.99 5.04 4.09
C THR A 56 16.20 5.87 3.67
N ARG A 57 15.96 7.15 3.32
CA ARG A 57 17.03 8.07 2.89
C ARG A 57 18.11 8.23 3.96
N ASN A 58 17.66 8.48 5.19
CA ASN A 58 18.50 8.64 6.36
C ASN A 58 18.17 7.56 7.40
N ALA A 59 18.97 7.47 8.46
CA ALA A 59 18.73 6.55 9.56
C ALA A 59 17.29 6.66 10.08
N PHE A 60 16.57 5.54 10.08
CA PHE A 60 15.21 5.45 10.55
C PHE A 60 15.20 5.62 12.07
N ASN A 61 14.39 6.57 12.54
CA ASN A 61 14.11 6.80 13.95
C ASN A 61 12.62 7.08 14.09
N GLY A 62 11.86 6.02 14.22
CA GLY A 62 10.41 6.06 14.18
C GLY A 62 9.83 4.70 14.47
N ARG A 63 8.64 4.45 13.96
CA ARG A 63 7.89 3.21 14.23
C ARG A 63 7.28 2.65 12.96
N LEU A 64 7.32 1.33 12.85
CA LEU A 64 6.68 0.57 11.80
C LEU A 64 5.60 -0.31 12.44
N TYR A 65 4.36 -0.21 12.01
CA TYR A 65 3.26 -0.93 12.68
C TYR A 65 2.07 -1.24 11.76
N VAL A 66 1.27 -2.23 12.14
CA VAL A 66 0.02 -2.55 11.43
C VAL A 66 -1.11 -1.61 11.86
N LYS A 67 -1.84 -1.04 10.89
CA LYS A 67 -3.00 -0.17 11.13
C LYS A 67 -4.04 -0.89 12.01
N GLY A 68 -4.46 -0.26 13.10
CA GLY A 68 -5.46 -0.81 14.03
C GLY A 68 -4.93 -1.82 15.06
N ARG A 69 -3.62 -2.14 15.03
CA ARG A 69 -2.95 -3.03 16.01
C ARG A 69 -1.80 -2.35 16.75
N TYR A 70 -1.93 -1.04 16.92
CA TYR A 70 -0.98 -0.23 17.67
C TYR A 70 -0.93 -0.70 19.13
N GLY A 71 0.21 -1.22 19.59
CA GLY A 71 0.40 -1.73 20.96
C GLY A 71 0.48 -3.25 21.12
N GLN A 72 0.29 -4.06 20.06
CA GLN A 72 0.68 -5.47 20.08
C GLN A 72 2.16 -5.58 19.69
N GLY A 73 3.00 -6.03 20.64
CA GLY A 73 4.47 -6.00 20.52
C GLY A 73 5.00 -6.65 19.24
N ASP A 74 4.42 -7.76 18.79
CA ASP A 74 4.87 -8.50 17.59
C ASP A 74 4.42 -7.86 16.27
N CYS A 75 3.50 -6.89 16.31
CA CYS A 75 2.94 -6.21 15.12
C CYS A 75 3.43 -4.77 14.99
N GLN A 76 4.52 -4.47 15.70
CA GLN A 76 5.26 -3.23 15.63
C GLN A 76 6.75 -3.54 15.62
N ASN A 77 7.52 -2.70 14.94
CA ASN A 77 8.96 -2.73 15.01
C ASN A 77 9.49 -1.31 15.26
N GLU A 78 10.30 -1.18 16.29
CA GLU A 78 11.05 0.04 16.64
C GLU A 78 12.53 -0.23 16.34
N GLN A 79 12.88 -0.28 15.05
CA GLN A 79 14.28 -0.33 14.64
C GLN A 79 14.84 1.10 14.58
N ILE A 80 15.97 1.32 15.24
CA ILE A 80 16.58 2.64 15.40
C ILE A 80 17.97 2.63 14.78
N GLY A 81 18.27 3.64 13.96
CA GLY A 81 19.65 3.98 13.58
C GLY A 81 20.18 3.34 12.29
N ARG A 82 19.33 2.64 11.53
CA ARG A 82 19.69 2.06 10.22
C ARG A 82 18.90 2.72 9.10
N SER A 83 19.46 2.80 7.90
CA SER A 83 18.75 3.25 6.68
C SER A 83 17.86 2.17 6.06
N PHE A 84 17.61 1.08 6.80
CA PHE A 84 16.66 0.03 6.45
C PHE A 84 15.87 -0.35 7.70
N THR A 85 14.60 -0.65 7.51
CA THR A 85 13.70 -1.13 8.57
C THR A 85 12.71 -2.13 7.97
N GLY A 86 12.36 -3.18 8.70
CA GLY A 86 11.41 -4.18 8.24
C GLY A 86 10.48 -4.67 9.33
N ILE A 87 9.38 -5.33 8.95
CA ILE A 87 8.45 -5.95 9.88
C ILE A 87 8.02 -7.31 9.35
N THR A 88 8.01 -8.31 10.24
CA THR A 88 7.54 -9.66 9.94
C THR A 88 6.15 -9.83 10.52
N LEU A 89 5.16 -10.02 9.65
CA LEU A 89 3.75 -10.06 9.99
C LEU A 89 3.27 -11.51 10.00
N SER A 90 3.36 -12.15 11.17
CA SER A 90 2.83 -13.51 11.31
C SER A 90 1.32 -13.53 11.13
N PHE A 91 0.84 -14.54 10.42
CA PHE A 91 -0.58 -14.72 10.13
C PHE A 91 -1.45 -14.92 11.36
N ASN A 92 -0.90 -15.43 12.47
CA ASN A 92 -1.65 -15.78 13.66
C ASN A 92 -1.77 -14.63 14.67
N THR A 93 -0.74 -13.78 14.77
CA THR A 93 -0.66 -12.74 15.82
C THR A 93 -1.13 -11.38 15.31
N CYS A 94 -0.79 -11.02 14.08
CA CYS A 94 -1.13 -9.71 13.52
C CYS A 94 -2.48 -9.66 12.78
N SER A 95 -3.28 -10.73 12.91
CA SER A 95 -4.60 -10.92 12.27
C SER A 95 -4.66 -10.36 10.86
N VAL A 96 -3.74 -10.83 10.03
CA VAL A 96 -3.75 -10.59 8.58
C VAL A 96 -5.12 -11.03 8.06
N GLN A 97 -5.79 -10.16 7.31
CA GLN A 97 -7.10 -10.45 6.76
C GLN A 97 -6.96 -11.52 5.68
N ARG A 98 -7.82 -12.54 5.70
CA ARG A 98 -7.77 -13.65 4.75
C ARG A 98 -9.09 -13.73 4.01
N LEU A 99 -9.05 -13.55 2.69
CA LEU A 99 -10.19 -13.66 1.80
C LEU A 99 -9.98 -14.84 0.86
N ARG A 100 -10.91 -15.80 0.85
CA ARG A 100 -10.89 -16.90 -0.11
C ARG A 100 -11.34 -16.39 -1.48
N SER A 101 -10.57 -16.69 -2.50
CA SER A 101 -10.91 -16.44 -3.89
C SER A 101 -11.28 -17.74 -4.59
N LEU A 102 -12.34 -17.72 -5.38
CA LEU A 102 -12.76 -18.86 -6.21
C LEU A 102 -12.17 -18.77 -7.63
N ASN A 103 -11.79 -17.57 -8.06
CA ASN A 103 -11.22 -17.34 -9.38
C ASN A 103 -10.22 -16.15 -9.35
N PRO A 104 -8.90 -16.40 -9.42
CA PRO A 104 -8.24 -17.71 -9.35
C PRO A 104 -8.43 -18.36 -7.96
N LYS A 105 -8.47 -19.70 -7.92
CA LYS A 105 -8.66 -20.45 -6.68
C LYS A 105 -7.48 -20.25 -5.73
N GLY A 106 -7.73 -19.70 -4.55
CA GLY A 106 -6.67 -19.41 -3.60
C GLY A 106 -7.12 -18.54 -2.43
N ILE A 107 -6.15 -17.96 -1.73
CA ILE A 107 -6.39 -17.11 -0.56
C ILE A 107 -5.60 -15.81 -0.73
N PHE A 108 -6.28 -14.67 -0.66
CA PHE A 108 -5.67 -13.38 -0.50
C PHE A 108 -5.41 -13.12 0.98
N ALA A 109 -4.16 -12.81 1.34
CA ALA A 109 -3.76 -12.37 2.66
C ALA A 109 -3.39 -10.89 2.59
N SER A 110 -4.15 -10.01 3.25
CA SER A 110 -3.96 -8.56 3.20
C SER A 110 -3.74 -7.94 4.57
N THR A 111 -2.91 -6.90 4.61
CA THR A 111 -2.60 -6.13 5.82
C THR A 111 -2.18 -4.71 5.46
N THR A 112 -2.44 -3.76 6.36
CA THR A 112 -2.09 -2.35 6.14
C THR A 112 -0.95 -1.97 7.07
N VAL A 113 0.20 -1.62 6.51
CA VAL A 113 1.43 -1.27 7.23
C VAL A 113 1.64 0.24 7.19
N VAL A 114 1.98 0.84 8.33
CA VAL A 114 2.25 2.27 8.47
C VAL A 114 3.70 2.45 8.90
N ILE A 115 4.46 3.22 8.13
CA ILE A 115 5.80 3.68 8.49
C ILE A 115 5.72 5.14 8.91
N SER A 116 6.15 5.42 10.14
CA SER A 116 6.15 6.76 10.72
C SER A 116 7.56 7.16 11.13
N PHE A 117 7.99 8.35 10.71
CA PHE A 117 9.35 8.87 10.96
C PHE A 117 9.46 9.67 12.25
N HIS A 118 8.43 9.63 13.10
CA HIS A 118 8.45 10.24 14.41
C HIS A 118 7.88 9.25 15.45
N PRO A 119 8.55 9.05 16.61
CA PRO A 119 8.18 7.99 17.57
C PRO A 119 6.81 8.20 18.22
N ILE A 120 6.33 9.45 18.32
CA ILE A 120 5.04 9.81 18.95
C ILE A 120 3.98 10.28 17.94
N PHE A 121 4.29 11.25 17.07
CA PHE A 121 3.31 11.90 16.20
C PHE A 121 3.30 11.34 14.79
N VAL A 122 2.16 11.45 14.11
CA VAL A 122 2.07 11.23 12.67
C VAL A 122 2.54 12.51 11.96
N THR A 123 3.43 12.36 10.99
CA THR A 123 4.03 13.49 10.25
C THR A 123 3.73 13.43 8.75
N LYS A 124 4.04 14.51 8.01
CA LYS A 124 3.82 14.59 6.56
C LYS A 124 4.59 13.53 5.76
N VAL A 125 5.73 13.07 6.29
CA VAL A 125 6.59 12.09 5.60
C VAL A 125 6.18 10.64 5.88
N ASP A 126 5.19 10.42 6.75
CA ASP A 126 4.67 9.10 7.06
C ASP A 126 3.90 8.52 5.86
N ARG A 127 3.96 7.19 5.69
CA ARG A 127 3.34 6.48 4.57
C ARG A 127 2.54 5.27 5.07
N VAL A 128 1.48 4.95 4.32
CA VAL A 128 0.61 3.82 4.58
C VAL A 128 0.61 2.95 3.33
N TYR A 129 0.88 1.66 3.51
CA TYR A 129 0.94 0.67 2.44
C TYR A 129 -0.09 -0.42 2.70
N HIS A 130 -0.94 -0.70 1.71
CA HIS A 130 -1.81 -1.86 1.72
C HIS A 130 -1.10 -3.01 1.02
N VAL A 131 -0.62 -3.97 1.80
CA VAL A 131 0.13 -5.14 1.31
C VAL A 131 -0.84 -6.30 1.14
N GLN A 132 -0.81 -6.95 -0.03
CA GLN A 132 -1.66 -8.09 -0.35
C GLN A 132 -0.83 -9.18 -1.05
N CYS A 133 -0.81 -10.37 -0.47
CA CYS A 133 -0.21 -11.57 -1.05
C CYS A 133 -1.31 -12.53 -1.51
N PHE A 134 -1.14 -13.16 -2.66
CA PHE A 134 -2.06 -14.19 -3.15
C PHE A 134 -1.41 -15.57 -3.09
N TYR A 135 -2.07 -16.50 -2.41
CA TYR A 135 -1.65 -17.89 -2.27
C TYR A 135 -2.55 -18.79 -3.12
N MET A 136 -2.03 -19.24 -4.26
CA MET A 136 -2.74 -20.14 -5.17
C MET A 136 -2.94 -21.52 -4.53
N GLU A 137 -4.18 -22.02 -4.62
CA GLU A 137 -4.47 -23.41 -4.27
C GLU A 137 -4.10 -24.30 -5.47
N SER A 138 -2.99 -25.03 -5.37
CA SER A 138 -2.56 -25.92 -6.45
C SER A 138 -3.47 -27.16 -6.53
N GLU A 139 -4.09 -27.43 -7.67
CA GLU A 139 -4.48 -28.79 -8.05
C GLU A 139 -3.21 -29.55 -8.45
N LYS A 140 -2.53 -30.15 -7.47
CA LYS A 140 -1.47 -31.10 -7.79
C LYS A 140 -2.13 -32.40 -8.24
N THR A 141 -2.23 -32.63 -9.55
CA THR A 141 -2.41 -33.98 -10.07
C THR A 141 -1.16 -34.77 -9.74
N VAL A 142 -1.24 -35.62 -8.72
CA VAL A 142 -0.17 -36.58 -8.41
C VAL A 142 -0.18 -37.62 -9.52
N ASN A 143 0.55 -37.38 -10.60
CA ASN A 143 0.82 -38.39 -11.60
C ASN A 143 1.75 -39.43 -10.98
N GLN A 144 1.17 -40.46 -10.36
CA GLN A 144 1.90 -41.69 -10.06
C GLN A 144 2.35 -42.30 -11.38
N GLN A 145 3.66 -42.29 -11.62
CA GLN A 145 4.26 -42.96 -12.77
C GLN A 145 4.20 -44.47 -12.53
N ILE A 146 3.23 -45.15 -13.13
CA ILE A 146 3.35 -46.57 -13.43
C ILE A 146 4.19 -46.67 -14.71
N GLN A 147 5.40 -47.23 -14.59
CA GLN A 147 6.22 -47.56 -15.75
C GLN A 147 5.61 -48.76 -16.48
N VAL A 148 5.21 -48.55 -17.72
CA VAL A 148 5.14 -49.59 -18.75
C VAL A 148 5.73 -48.98 -20.02
N SER A 149 6.71 -49.68 -20.58
CA SER A 149 7.46 -49.28 -21.76
C SER A 149 6.62 -49.40 -23.03
N ASP A 150 6.15 -48.26 -23.54
CA ASP A 150 5.75 -48.06 -24.93
C ASP A 150 6.32 -46.72 -25.41
N ILE A 151 6.68 -46.61 -26.70
CA ILE A 151 7.24 -45.39 -27.29
C ILE A 151 6.16 -44.30 -27.26
N THR A 152 6.18 -43.46 -26.24
CA THR A 152 5.34 -42.28 -26.15
C THR A 152 6.06 -41.09 -26.78
N THR A 153 5.46 -40.47 -27.79
CA THR A 153 5.77 -39.08 -28.16
C THR A 153 5.86 -38.26 -26.88
N ALA A 154 7.02 -37.67 -26.61
CA ALA A 154 7.22 -36.82 -25.45
C ALA A 154 6.27 -35.61 -25.59
N PHE A 155 5.20 -35.60 -24.81
CA PHE A 155 4.43 -34.38 -24.60
C PHE A 155 5.30 -33.46 -23.74
N ILE A 156 6.02 -32.56 -24.40
CA ILE A 156 6.70 -31.45 -23.72
C ILE A 156 5.60 -30.48 -23.31
N THR A 157 5.03 -30.68 -22.12
CA THR A 157 4.17 -29.67 -21.48
C THR A 157 5.07 -28.55 -20.97
N HIS A 158 5.12 -27.44 -21.70
CA HIS A 158 5.76 -26.23 -21.19
C HIS A 158 4.81 -25.60 -20.17
N GLN A 159 5.16 -25.63 -18.88
CA GLN A 159 4.41 -24.91 -17.86
C GLN A 159 4.73 -23.42 -18.02
N VAL A 160 3.85 -22.66 -18.64
CA VAL A 160 3.99 -21.21 -18.75
C VAL A 160 3.63 -20.59 -17.39
N PRO A 161 4.54 -19.84 -16.74
CA PRO A 161 4.26 -19.19 -15.47
C PRO A 161 3.18 -18.12 -15.65
N MET A 162 2.30 -17.98 -14.66
CA MET A 162 1.24 -16.96 -14.66
C MET A 162 1.84 -15.56 -14.47
N PRO A 163 1.37 -14.52 -15.19
CA PRO A 163 1.89 -13.17 -15.06
C PRO A 163 1.70 -12.58 -13.67
N ILE A 164 2.63 -11.70 -13.27
CA ILE A 164 2.58 -10.99 -11.99
C ILE A 164 1.92 -9.63 -12.22
N CYS A 165 0.75 -9.43 -11.62
CA CYS A 165 -0.02 -8.20 -11.76
C CYS A 165 0.17 -7.25 -10.58
N ARG A 166 0.20 -5.95 -10.87
CA ARG A 166 0.32 -4.86 -9.90
C ARG A 166 -0.78 -3.83 -10.14
N TYR A 167 -1.21 -3.19 -9.05
CA TYR A 167 -2.21 -2.13 -9.05
C TYR A 167 -1.61 -0.85 -8.43
N GLU A 168 -1.80 0.27 -9.11
CA GLU A 168 -1.23 1.57 -8.76
C GLU A 168 -2.28 2.68 -8.82
N ILE A 169 -2.09 3.72 -7.99
CA ILE A 169 -2.88 4.94 -8.00
C ILE A 169 -1.95 6.11 -8.33
N LEU A 170 -2.18 6.75 -9.48
CA LEU A 170 -1.30 7.78 -10.04
C LEU A 170 -2.00 9.15 -10.13
N GLU A 171 -1.22 10.23 -10.18
CA GLU A 171 -1.74 11.58 -10.42
C GLU A 171 -2.16 11.80 -11.87
N GLY A 172 -3.43 12.12 -12.07
CA GLY A 172 -3.98 12.49 -13.38
C GLY A 172 -4.12 11.31 -14.33
N GLY A 173 -3.01 10.79 -14.86
CA GLY A 173 -3.01 9.84 -15.98
C GLY A 173 -2.04 8.65 -15.85
N PRO A 174 -1.89 7.82 -16.91
CA PRO A 174 -1.19 6.52 -16.87
C PRO A 174 0.33 6.59 -16.64
N SER A 175 0.92 7.78 -16.79
CA SER A 175 2.33 8.09 -16.50
C SER A 175 2.50 9.03 -15.30
N GLY A 176 1.44 9.20 -14.50
CA GLY A 176 1.48 10.02 -13.30
C GLY A 176 2.39 9.45 -12.22
N THR A 177 2.70 10.24 -11.19
CA THR A 177 3.46 9.76 -10.02
C THR A 177 2.53 9.30 -8.90
N PRO A 178 2.99 8.41 -7.99
CA PRO A 178 2.20 7.99 -6.84
C PRO A 178 1.89 9.15 -5.87
N LEU A 179 0.64 9.22 -5.42
CA LEU A 179 0.10 10.38 -4.70
C LEU A 179 -0.05 10.20 -3.18
N GLN A 180 -0.04 11.33 -2.45
CA GLN A 180 -0.55 11.42 -1.08
C GLN A 180 -1.95 12.04 -1.01
N PHE A 181 -2.25 13.04 -1.86
CA PHE A 181 -3.53 13.75 -1.91
C PHE A 181 -3.78 14.23 -3.34
N ALA A 182 -4.94 13.93 -3.91
CA ALA A 182 -5.39 14.51 -5.16
C ALA A 182 -6.92 14.60 -5.21
N VAL A 183 -7.45 15.40 -6.12
CA VAL A 183 -8.89 15.46 -6.40
C VAL A 183 -9.27 14.39 -7.43
N VAL A 184 -8.35 14.11 -8.35
CA VAL A 184 -8.49 13.17 -9.47
C VAL A 184 -7.32 12.21 -9.43
N VAL A 185 -7.61 10.92 -9.57
CA VAL A 185 -6.61 9.85 -9.57
C VAL A 185 -6.79 8.94 -10.77
N TYR A 186 -5.70 8.32 -11.20
CA TYR A 186 -5.71 7.31 -12.25
C TYR A 186 -5.43 5.94 -11.64
N HIS A 187 -6.40 5.04 -11.75
CA HIS A 187 -6.25 3.65 -11.37
C HIS A 187 -5.55 2.91 -12.50
N LYS A 188 -4.43 2.23 -12.21
CA LYS A 188 -3.66 1.49 -13.22
C LYS A 188 -3.40 0.06 -12.76
N TRP A 189 -3.70 -0.89 -13.62
CA TRP A 189 -3.33 -2.30 -13.47
C TRP A 189 -2.33 -2.66 -14.55
N THR A 190 -1.28 -3.39 -14.18
CA THR A 190 -0.23 -3.81 -15.11
C THR A 190 0.24 -5.21 -14.75
N CYS A 191 0.32 -6.10 -15.74
CA CYS A 191 0.79 -7.47 -15.55
C CYS A 191 2.09 -7.71 -16.34
N ASP A 192 3.10 -8.27 -15.68
CA ASP A 192 4.35 -8.67 -16.33
C ASP A 192 4.36 -10.18 -16.63
N THR A 193 4.83 -10.53 -17.82
CA THR A 193 4.94 -11.92 -18.31
C THR A 193 6.30 -12.14 -18.98
N GLU A 194 6.84 -13.34 -18.85
CA GLU A 194 8.04 -13.77 -19.59
C GLU A 194 7.70 -14.19 -21.02
N THR A 195 6.45 -14.59 -21.27
CA THR A 195 5.97 -15.03 -22.59
C THR A 195 5.17 -13.92 -23.27
N GLN A 196 5.52 -13.58 -24.50
CA GLN A 196 4.77 -12.61 -25.32
C GLN A 196 3.46 -13.23 -25.85
N GLU A 197 2.41 -12.41 -25.95
CA GLU A 197 1.12 -12.72 -26.61
C GLU A 197 0.35 -13.95 -26.08
N THR A 198 0.77 -14.53 -24.96
CA THR A 198 0.11 -15.71 -24.38
C THR A 198 -1.05 -15.34 -23.44
N PHE A 199 -0.99 -14.15 -22.85
CA PHE A 199 -1.94 -13.70 -21.83
C PHE A 199 -2.58 -12.37 -22.22
N CYS A 200 -3.87 -12.27 -21.89
CA CYS A 200 -4.62 -11.02 -21.85
C CYS A 200 -5.26 -10.92 -20.46
N MET A 201 -5.32 -9.73 -19.90
CA MET A 201 -5.89 -9.48 -18.58
C MET A 201 -7.25 -8.81 -18.68
N ILE A 202 -8.16 -9.20 -17.80
CA ILE A 202 -9.44 -8.52 -17.56
C ILE A 202 -9.56 -8.30 -16.07
N VAL A 203 -9.76 -7.04 -15.67
CA VAL A 203 -10.07 -6.70 -14.29
C VAL A 203 -11.56 -6.91 -14.06
N HIS A 204 -11.90 -7.74 -13.09
CA HIS A 204 -13.27 -8.03 -12.71
C HIS A 204 -13.43 -8.00 -11.19
N THR A 205 -14.65 -7.76 -10.73
CA THR A 205 -15.05 -7.91 -9.33
C THR A 205 -14.25 -7.05 -8.33
N CYS A 206 -14.18 -5.73 -8.57
CA CYS A 206 -13.51 -4.80 -7.67
C CYS A 206 -14.43 -4.29 -6.56
N PHE A 207 -13.90 -4.16 -5.35
CA PHE A 207 -14.59 -3.64 -4.18
C PHE A 207 -13.85 -2.45 -3.58
N VAL A 208 -14.59 -1.54 -2.97
CA VAL A 208 -14.07 -0.47 -2.13
C VAL A 208 -14.58 -0.69 -0.72
N ASP A 209 -13.64 -0.72 0.22
CA ASP A 209 -13.90 -0.95 1.64
C ASP A 209 -13.58 0.31 2.46
N ASP A 210 -14.50 0.72 3.34
CA ASP A 210 -14.19 1.70 4.38
C ASP A 210 -13.32 1.00 5.42
N ALA A 211 -12.05 1.40 5.52
CA ALA A 211 -11.03 0.78 6.38
C ALA A 211 -11.29 0.96 7.90
N THR A 212 -12.54 1.15 8.32
CA THR A 212 -13.03 1.27 9.69
C THR A 212 -13.67 -0.05 10.15
N GLY A 213 -12.84 -0.94 10.70
CA GLY A 213 -13.17 -1.94 11.73
C GLY A 213 -14.42 -2.83 11.60
N SER A 214 -14.18 -4.13 11.41
CA SER A 214 -15.02 -5.32 11.76
C SER A 214 -16.43 -5.49 11.17
N ASN A 215 -17.13 -4.43 10.75
CA ASN A 215 -18.41 -4.49 10.03
C ASN A 215 -18.35 -3.61 8.76
N GLY A 216 -17.19 -3.59 8.09
CA GLY A 216 -16.95 -2.73 6.93
C GLY A 216 -17.90 -3.06 5.78
N THR A 217 -18.67 -2.07 5.36
CA THR A 217 -19.52 -2.17 4.18
C THR A 217 -18.63 -2.15 2.94
N SER A 218 -18.49 -3.29 2.27
CA SER A 218 -17.81 -3.39 0.97
C SER A 218 -18.78 -3.03 -0.15
N VAL A 219 -18.45 -2.05 -0.98
CA VAL A 219 -19.27 -1.75 -2.18
C VAL A 219 -18.54 -2.21 -3.42
N GLN A 220 -19.22 -3.02 -4.21
CA GLN A 220 -18.73 -3.47 -5.49
C GLN A 220 -18.78 -2.32 -6.50
N MET A 221 -17.65 -2.06 -7.16
CA MET A 221 -17.53 -1.03 -8.19
C MET A 221 -17.48 -1.63 -9.59
N ILE A 222 -16.90 -2.82 -9.73
CA ILE A 222 -16.80 -3.55 -11.01
C ILE A 222 -17.41 -4.94 -10.82
N ASN A 223 -18.27 -5.37 -11.75
CA ASN A 223 -18.91 -6.68 -11.71
C ASN A 223 -17.98 -7.82 -12.16
N ASP A 224 -18.47 -9.05 -12.07
CA ASP A 224 -17.79 -10.27 -12.54
C ASP A 224 -17.50 -10.30 -14.06
N GLN A 225 -18.21 -9.49 -14.83
CA GLN A 225 -18.00 -9.29 -16.26
C GLN A 225 -17.05 -8.13 -16.59
N GLY A 226 -16.40 -7.52 -15.59
CA GLY A 226 -15.46 -6.40 -15.78
C GLY A 226 -16.12 -5.05 -16.11
N CYS A 227 -17.44 -4.93 -15.93
CA CYS A 227 -18.19 -3.68 -16.18
C CYS A 227 -18.32 -2.86 -14.90
N ALA A 228 -18.21 -1.53 -15.02
CA ALA A 228 -18.46 -0.62 -13.92
C ALA A 228 -19.95 -0.57 -13.54
N LEU A 229 -20.23 -0.67 -12.25
CA LEU A 229 -21.59 -0.62 -11.68
C LEU A 229 -22.11 0.81 -11.52
N ASP A 230 -21.22 1.77 -11.20
CA ASP A 230 -21.54 3.20 -11.10
C ASP A 230 -20.53 4.05 -11.89
N LYS A 231 -20.93 4.47 -13.09
CA LYS A 231 -20.10 5.24 -14.01
C LYS A 231 -19.83 6.68 -13.57
N TYR A 232 -20.53 7.18 -12.55
CA TYR A 232 -20.23 8.49 -11.98
C TYR A 232 -19.04 8.43 -11.02
N LEU A 233 -18.84 7.29 -10.35
CA LEU A 233 -17.73 7.07 -9.42
C LEU A 233 -16.51 6.49 -10.12
N LEU A 234 -16.72 5.50 -10.99
CA LEU A 234 -15.67 4.86 -11.78
C LEU A 234 -16.26 4.43 -13.12
N ASN A 235 -15.73 4.94 -14.22
CA ASN A 235 -16.18 4.51 -15.55
C ASN A 235 -15.66 3.09 -15.88
N ASN A 236 -16.12 2.51 -16.99
CA ASN A 236 -15.53 1.28 -17.51
C ASN A 236 -14.01 1.47 -17.73
N LEU A 237 -13.24 0.44 -17.39
CA LEU A 237 -11.80 0.48 -17.55
C LEU A 237 -11.41 0.48 -19.03
N GLU A 238 -10.41 1.27 -19.36
CA GLU A 238 -9.76 1.24 -20.67
C GLU A 238 -8.64 0.20 -20.64
N TYR A 239 -8.46 -0.51 -21.75
CA TYR A 239 -7.41 -1.54 -21.92
C TYR A 239 -6.48 -1.14 -23.07
N PRO A 240 -5.48 -0.27 -22.84
CA PRO A 240 -4.57 0.20 -23.88
C PRO A 240 -3.73 -0.92 -24.50
N THR A 241 -3.45 -1.98 -23.74
CA THR A 241 -2.69 -3.17 -24.18
C THR A 241 -3.25 -4.41 -23.49
N ASP A 242 -2.91 -5.61 -23.96
CA ASP A 242 -3.39 -6.89 -23.40
C ASP A 242 -3.08 -7.08 -21.91
N LEU A 243 -2.08 -6.38 -21.37
CA LEU A 243 -1.62 -6.51 -19.98
C LEU A 243 -1.67 -5.20 -19.21
N ILE A 244 -2.40 -4.19 -19.72
CA ILE A 244 -2.57 -2.90 -19.05
C ILE A 244 -4.03 -2.49 -19.10
N ALA A 245 -4.56 -2.08 -17.95
CA ALA A 245 -5.87 -1.48 -17.83
C ALA A 245 -5.76 -0.23 -16.96
N GLY A 246 -6.59 0.75 -17.23
CA GLY A 246 -6.65 1.91 -16.36
C GLY A 246 -7.85 2.79 -16.57
N GLN A 247 -8.10 3.64 -15.58
CA GLN A 247 -9.21 4.58 -15.62
C GLN A 247 -8.98 5.76 -14.69
N GLU A 248 -9.35 6.96 -15.17
CA GLU A 248 -9.42 8.17 -14.36
C GLU A 248 -10.71 8.17 -13.52
N ALA A 249 -10.58 8.51 -12.24
CA ALA A 249 -11.69 8.61 -11.29
C ALA A 249 -11.48 9.75 -10.30
N HIS A 250 -12.58 10.31 -9.82
CA HIS A 250 -12.55 11.29 -8.73
C HIS A 250 -12.49 10.60 -7.37
N ILE A 251 -11.74 11.18 -6.42
CA ILE A 251 -11.77 10.66 -5.05
C ILE A 251 -13.13 10.96 -4.43
N PHE A 252 -13.79 9.93 -3.90
CA PHE A 252 -15.05 10.05 -3.18
C PHE A 252 -14.92 9.53 -1.75
N LYS A 253 -15.82 9.99 -0.89
CA LYS A 253 -15.97 9.52 0.49
C LYS A 253 -17.43 9.19 0.72
N TYR A 254 -17.69 8.12 1.49
CA TYR A 254 -19.04 7.81 1.94
C TYR A 254 -19.63 8.98 2.73
N GLY A 255 -20.78 9.47 2.26
CA GLY A 255 -21.67 10.29 3.07
C GLY A 255 -22.55 9.36 3.88
N PHE A 256 -22.25 9.17 5.16
CA PHE A 256 -23.27 8.65 6.07
C PHE A 256 -24.31 9.74 6.28
N LEU A 257 -25.52 9.53 5.78
CA LEU A 257 -26.70 10.18 6.34
C LEU A 257 -26.99 9.47 7.67
N HIS A 258 -26.66 10.13 8.77
CA HIS A 258 -27.34 9.92 10.04
C HIS A 258 -28.42 10.99 10.19
#